data_AF-A0A6I4VAQ7-F1
#
_entry.id   AF-A0A6I4VAQ7-F1
#
_cell.length_a   1.000
_cell.length_b   1.000
_cell.length_c   1.000
_cell.angle_alpha   90.00
_cell.angle_beta   90.00
_cell.angle_gamma   90.00
#
_symmetry.space_group_name_H-M   'P 1'
#
loop_
_entity.id
_entity.type
_entity.pdbx_description
1 polymer ?
#
loop_
_entity_poly.entity_id
_entity_poly.type
_entity_poly.pdbx_seq_one_letter_code
_entity_poly.pdbx_strand_id
1 'polypeptide(L)' 'MSRIKDRTPKTGGKSPTFQIRINPELREQLDLEAAKDQTTLSNWFKEVAREELKRRGIEPKG' A
#
# COMPACT_ATOMS: atom_id res chain seq x y z
N MET A 1 -15.29 -2.45 13.59
CA MET A 1 -14.44 -1.25 13.48
C MET A 1 -14.18 -0.98 12.01
N SER A 2 -14.53 0.21 11.52
CA SER A 2 -14.48 0.54 10.09
C SER A 2 -13.04 0.80 9.64
N ARG A 3 -12.46 -0.12 8.86
CA ARG A 3 -11.13 0.04 8.24
C ARG A 3 -11.22 1.17 7.22
N ILE A 4 -10.37 2.20 7.36
CA ILE A 4 -10.34 3.38 6.48
C ILE A 4 -9.99 2.90 5.08
N LYS A 5 -10.98 2.88 4.18
CA LYS A 5 -10.79 2.60 2.76
C LYS A 5 -10.45 3.89 2.04
N ASP A 6 -9.24 3.94 1.51
CA ASP A 6 -8.73 5.00 0.66
C ASP A 6 -9.67 5.19 -0.55
N ARG A 7 -10.41 6.32 -0.59
CA ARG A 7 -11.23 6.74 -1.73
C ARG A 7 -10.42 7.74 -2.55
N THR A 8 -9.42 7.28 -3.30
CA THR A 8 -8.80 8.13 -4.33
C THR A 8 -9.84 8.47 -5.41
N PRO A 9 -10.09 9.76 -5.70
CA PRO A 9 -10.98 10.17 -6.78
C PRO A 9 -10.42 9.68 -8.13
N LYS A 10 -11.28 9.02 -8.92
CA LYS A 10 -10.92 8.37 -10.18
C LYS A 10 -10.75 9.39 -11.31
N THR A 11 -9.62 10.09 -11.34
CA THR A 11 -9.21 10.88 -12.50
C THR A 11 -8.31 10.01 -13.37
N GLY A 12 -8.88 9.38 -14.41
CA GLY A 12 -8.09 8.71 -15.46
C GLY A 12 -7.83 7.21 -15.24
N GLY A 13 -8.86 6.38 -15.37
CA GLY A 13 -8.73 4.92 -15.51
C GLY A 13 -8.45 4.17 -14.20
N LYS A 14 -8.90 2.92 -14.13
CA LYS A 14 -8.50 2.01 -13.04
C LYS A 14 -6.99 1.83 -13.16
N SER A 15 -6.22 2.19 -12.12
CA SER A 15 -4.80 1.83 -12.07
C SER A 15 -4.68 0.31 -12.31
N PRO A 16 -3.72 -0.15 -13.12
CA PRO A 16 -3.55 -1.56 -13.40
C PRO A 16 -3.35 -2.34 -12.10
N THR A 17 -4.13 -3.41 -11.90
CA THR A 17 -4.04 -4.25 -10.70
C THR A 17 -2.65 -4.89 -10.64
N PHE A 18 -1.86 -4.52 -9.64
CA PHE A 18 -0.56 -5.13 -9.39
C PHE A 18 -0.77 -6.46 -8.64
N GLN A 19 -0.65 -7.58 -9.35
CA GLN A 19 -0.70 -8.91 -8.74
C GLN A 19 0.69 -9.28 -8.22
N ILE A 20 0.89 -9.18 -6.91
CA ILE A 20 2.12 -9.65 -6.26
C ILE A 20 1.89 -11.08 -5.78
N ARG A 21 2.78 -11.99 -6.17
CA ARG A 21 2.87 -13.31 -5.53
C ARG A 21 3.81 -13.18 -4.33
N ILE A 22 3.23 -13.16 -3.14
CA ILE A 22 3.95 -13.20 -1.86
C ILE A 22 3.65 -14.52 -1.16
N ASN A 23 4.62 -15.02 -0.39
CA ASN A 23 4.42 -16.17 0.49
C ASN A 23 3.31 -15.83 1.51
N PRO A 24 2.33 -16.71 1.78
CA PRO A 24 1.29 -16.49 2.79
C PRO A 24 1.83 -16.04 4.15
N GLU A 25 2.96 -16.57 4.61
CA GLU A 25 3.55 -16.18 5.91
C GLU A 25 3.96 -14.70 5.93
N LEU A 26 4.58 -14.23 4.84
CA LEU A 26 4.95 -12.83 4.69
C LEU A 26 3.70 -11.95 4.61
N ARG A 27 2.65 -12.41 3.92
CA ARG A 27 1.38 -11.68 3.86
C ARG A 27 0.77 -11.45 5.24
N GLU A 28 0.78 -12.46 6.09
CA GLU A 28 0.24 -12.33 7.45
C GLU A 28 1.03 -11.32 8.28
N GLN A 29 2.37 -11.34 8.20
CA GLN A 29 3.21 -10.33 8.86
C GLN A 29 2.87 -8.91 8.40
N LEU A 30 2.67 -8.73 7.08
CA LEU A 30 2.30 -7.44 6.51
C LEU A 30 0.88 -7.00 6.91
N ASP A 31 -0.08 -7.93 6.98
CA ASP A 31 -1.44 -7.61 7.42
C ASP A 31 -1.49 -7.24 8.91
N LEU A 32 -0.65 -7.85 9.76
CA LEU A 32 -0.50 -7.48 11.17
C LEU A 32 0.07 -6.07 11.34
N GLU A 33 1.12 -5.73 10.60
CA GLU A 33 1.71 -4.39 10.68
C GLU A 33 0.74 -3.32 10.14
N ALA A 34 0.09 -3.60 9.01
CA ALA A 34 -0.96 -2.73 8.48
C ALA A 34 -2.15 -2.58 9.44
N ALA A 35 -2.47 -3.61 10.22
CA ALA A 35 -3.51 -3.54 11.24
C ALA A 35 -3.11 -2.65 12.43
N LYS A 36 -1.84 -2.67 12.85
CA LYS A 36 -1.32 -1.74 13.87
C LYS A 36 -1.45 -0.28 13.42
N ASP A 37 -1.14 -0.01 12.17
CA ASP A 37 -1.26 1.32 11.55
C ASP A 37 -2.71 1.69 11.16
N GLN A 38 -3.70 0.87 11.55
CA GLN A 38 -5.13 1.03 11.22
C GLN A 38 -5.43 1.22 9.73
N THR A 39 -4.53 0.75 8.87
CA THR A 39 -4.56 1.00 7.44
C THR A 39 -4.89 -0.28 6.67
N THR A 40 -5.16 -0.15 5.38
CA THR A 40 -5.30 -1.32 4.50
C THR A 40 -3.92 -1.77 4.04
N LEU A 41 -3.72 -3.08 3.84
CA LEU A 41 -2.47 -3.62 3.31
C LEU A 41 -2.01 -2.86 2.05
N SER A 42 -2.95 -2.52 1.17
CA SER A 42 -2.67 -1.74 -0.04
C SER A 42 -2.16 -0.33 0.26
N ASN A 43 -2.71 0.36 1.26
CA ASN A 43 -2.27 1.71 1.61
C ASN A 43 -0.93 1.69 2.36
N TRP A 44 -0.74 0.71 3.25
CA TRP A 44 0.55 0.46 3.90
C TRP A 44 1.66 0.22 2.87
N PHE A 45 1.40 -0.61 1.87
CA PHE A 45 2.37 -0.90 0.81
C PHE A 45 2.69 0.32 -0.07
N LYS A 46 1.72 1.22 -0.28
CA LYS A 46 1.96 2.50 -0.97
C LYS A 46 2.91 3.38 -0.15
N GLU A 47 2.71 3.49 1.16
CA GLU A 47 3.59 4.27 2.03
C GLU A 47 5.02 3.71 2.03
N VAL A 48 5.19 2.39 2.20
CA VAL A 48 6.51 1.74 2.13
C VAL A 48 7.18 1.98 0.78
N ALA A 49 6.43 1.89 -0.33
CA ALA A 49 6.97 2.19 -1.65
C ALA A 49 7.38 3.66 -1.80
N ARG A 50 6.59 4.61 -1.26
CA ARG A 50 6.92 6.05 -1.28
C ARG A 50 8.16 6.35 -0.44
N GLU A 51 8.28 5.74 0.74
CA GLU A 51 9.45 5.90 1.60
C GLU A 51 10.71 5.33 0.96
N GLU A 52 10.63 4.14 0.35
CA GLU A 52 11.76 3.53 -0.35
C GLU A 52 12.18 4.35 -1.58
N LEU A 53 11.23 4.94 -2.31
CA LEU A 53 11.53 5.89 -3.39
C LEU A 53 12.25 7.14 -2.87
N LYS A 54 11.75 7.75 -1.79
CA LYS A 54 12.42 8.89 -1.14
C LYS A 54 13.83 8.54 -0.67
N ARG A 55 14.02 7.35 -0.07
CA ARG A 55 15.32 6.86 0.38
C ARG A 55 16.33 6.73 -0.77
N ARG A 56 15.84 6.41 -1.97
CA ARG A 56 16.65 6.34 -3.20
C ARG A 56 16.81 7.70 -3.89
N GLY A 57 16.29 8.78 -3.31
CA GLY A 57 16.35 10.13 -3.87
C GLY A 57 15.36 10.36 -5.02
N ILE A 58 14.36 9.50 -5.17
CA ILE A 58 13.32 9.62 -6.21
C ILE A 58 12.09 10.26 -5.57
N GLU A 59 11.64 11.38 -6.11
CA GLU A 59 10.40 12.01 -5.67
C GLU A 59 9.18 11.14 -6.06
N PRO A 60 8.39 10.66 -5.08
CA PRO A 60 7.23 9.85 -5.38
C PRO A 60 6.17 10.70 -6.11
N LYS A 61 5.90 10.34 -7.37
CA LYS A 61 4.83 10.96 -8.15
C LYS A 61 3.53 10.20 -7.87
N GLY A 62 2.62 10.79 -7.09
CA GLY A 62 1.29 10.25 -6.82
C GLY A 62 0.86 10.23 -5.36
#